data_AF-A0A1B3W7Z2-F1
#
_entry.id   AF-A0A1B3W7Z2-F1
#
_cell.length_a   1.000
_cell.length_b   1.000
_cell.length_c   1.000
_cell.angle_alpha   90.00
_cell.angle_beta   90.00
_cell.angle_gamma   90.00
#
_symmetry.space_group_name_H-M   'P 1'
#
loop_
_entity.id
_entity.type
_entity.pdbx_description
1 polymer ?
#
loop_
_entity_poly.entity_id
_entity_poly.type
_entity_poly.pdbx_seq_one_letter_code
_entity_poly.pdbx_strand_id
1 'polypeptide(L)'
;MKKMQKGFTLIELMIVVAIIAILAAIAIPAYNDYVTRAQVSEAVSLAGGLKAPLAEYGANEADWPELVGPTATATATQIPATLVGEYATISSEIDGTYPAGVITATMTDGRADTQILNFATTDGGATWECGATGTTIESKWLPQACR
;
A
#
# COMPACT_ATOMS: atom_id res chain seq x y z
N MET A 1 -14.79 62.08 11.36
CA MET A 1 -15.01 61.11 12.47
C MET A 1 -14.08 59.92 12.24
N LYS A 2 -13.11 59.67 13.14
CA LYS A 2 -12.25 58.47 13.07
C LYS A 2 -13.12 57.25 13.41
N LYS A 3 -13.32 56.32 12.46
CA LYS A 3 -13.92 55.01 12.77
C LYS A 3 -13.02 54.33 13.79
N MET A 4 -13.51 54.13 15.02
CA MET A 4 -12.87 53.23 15.98
C MET A 4 -12.92 51.83 15.39
N GLN A 5 -11.76 51.27 15.03
CA GLN A 5 -11.67 49.86 14.67
C GLN A 5 -11.99 49.04 15.91
N LYS A 6 -13.10 48.30 15.86
CA LYS A 6 -13.40 47.27 16.85
C LYS A 6 -12.41 46.13 16.65
N GLY A 7 -11.46 45.98 17.57
CA GLY A 7 -10.56 44.83 17.59
C GLY A 7 -11.29 43.56 18.05
N PHE A 8 -10.76 42.40 17.66
CA PHE A 8 -11.20 41.09 18.14
C PHE A 8 -10.94 40.98 19.65
N THR A 9 -11.88 40.39 20.40
CA THR A 9 -11.69 40.15 21.84
C THR A 9 -10.88 38.87 22.08
N LEU A 10 -10.15 38.83 23.20
CA LEU A 10 -9.45 37.62 23.62
C LEU A 10 -10.40 36.44 23.84
N ILE A 11 -11.63 36.73 24.29
CA ILE A 11 -12.67 35.71 24.51
C ILE A 11 -13.10 35.10 23.17
N GLU A 12 -13.34 35.91 22.13
CA GLU A 12 -13.69 35.40 20.80
C GLU A 12 -12.56 34.53 20.23
N LEU A 13 -11.30 34.93 20.40
CA LEU A 13 -10.17 34.15 19.93
C LEU A 13 -10.04 32.82 20.68
N MET A 14 -10.25 32.80 22.01
CA MET A 14 -10.22 31.59 22.81
C MET A 14 -11.32 30.59 22.43
N ILE A 15 -12.53 31.07 22.13
CA ILE A 15 -13.63 30.21 21.67
C ILE A 15 -13.31 29.59 20.32
N VAL A 16 -12.77 30.37 19.38
CA VAL A 16 -12.39 29.86 18.05
C VAL A 16 -11.33 28.77 18.17
N VAL A 17 -10.30 28.97 19.01
CA VAL A 17 -9.26 27.96 19.24
C VAL A 17 -9.84 26.68 19.87
N ALA A 18 -10.77 26.80 20.82
CA ALA A 18 -11.42 25.64 21.43
C ALA A 18 -12.21 24.81 20.41
N ILE A 19 -12.95 25.47 19.51
CA ILE A 19 -13.70 24.77 18.44
C ILE A 19 -12.73 24.08 17.47
N ILE A 20 -11.68 24.76 17.03
CA ILE A 20 -10.66 24.17 16.13
C ILE A 20 -10.00 22.96 16.79
N ALA A 21 -9.70 23.02 18.09
CA ALA A 21 -9.08 21.91 18.82
C ALA A 21 -9.97 20.65 18.83
N ILE A 22 -11.29 20.81 19.05
CA ILE A 22 -12.25 19.70 19.03
C ILE A 22 -12.35 19.09 17.63
N LEU A 23 -12.46 19.94 16.60
CA LEU A 23 -12.54 19.47 15.20
C LEU A 23 -11.25 18.75 14.77
N ALA A 24 -10.08 19.30 15.14
CA ALA A 24 -8.79 18.71 14.83
C ALA A 24 -8.60 17.34 15.48
N ALA A 25 -9.05 17.16 16.73
CA ALA A 25 -8.95 15.87 17.42
C ALA A 25 -9.70 14.73 16.70
N ILE A 26 -10.78 15.04 15.98
CA ILE A 26 -11.56 14.06 15.21
C ILE A 26 -11.03 13.94 13.77
N ALA A 27 -10.73 15.08 13.13
CA ALA A 27 -10.35 15.13 11.73
C ALA A 27 -8.95 14.57 11.47
N ILE A 28 -7.99 14.79 12.37
CA ILE A 28 -6.60 14.34 12.17
C ILE A 28 -6.50 12.81 12.13
N PRO A 29 -7.07 12.04 13.07
CA PRO A 29 -7.06 10.58 12.98
C PRO A 29 -7.72 10.05 11.71
N ALA A 30 -8.88 10.61 11.32
CA ALA A 30 -9.59 10.18 10.11
C ALA A 30 -8.80 10.50 8.82
N TYR A 31 -8.17 11.67 8.75
CA TYR A 31 -7.31 12.05 7.64
C TYR A 31 -6.08 11.14 7.55
N ASN A 32 -5.47 10.83 8.70
CA ASN A 32 -4.36 9.90 8.78
C ASN A 32 -4.74 8.51 8.26
N ASP A 33 -5.90 7.97 8.63
CA ASP A 33 -6.39 6.68 8.13
C ASP A 33 -6.60 6.69 6.60
N TYR A 34 -7.07 7.82 6.06
CA TYR A 34 -7.21 8.00 4.61
C TYR A 34 -5.85 8.01 3.90
N VAL A 35 -4.87 8.75 4.43
CA VAL A 35 -3.51 8.79 3.89
C VAL A 35 -2.85 7.42 3.94
N THR A 36 -2.96 6.71 5.08
CA THR A 36 -2.43 5.34 5.20
C THR A 36 -3.03 4.42 4.14
N ARG A 37 -4.36 4.46 3.93
CA ARG A 37 -5.01 3.65 2.90
C ARG A 37 -4.54 3.98 1.49
N ALA A 38 -4.30 5.26 1.20
CA ALA A 38 -3.78 5.68 -0.10
C ALA A 38 -2.36 5.11 -0.35
N GLN A 39 -1.50 5.16 0.68
CA GLN A 39 -0.16 4.57 0.63
C GLN A 39 -0.22 3.05 0.40
N VAL A 40 -1.08 2.33 1.14
CA VAL A 40 -1.25 0.88 0.95
C VAL A 40 -1.84 0.53 -0.42
N SER A 41 -2.69 1.40 -0.98
CA SER A 41 -3.22 1.19 -2.34
C SER A 41 -2.15 1.28 -3.42
N GLU A 42 -1.04 1.99 -3.19
CA GLU A 42 0.10 1.98 -4.10
C GLU A 42 0.72 0.58 -4.15
N ALA A 43 0.94 -0.06 -3.00
CA ALA A 43 1.48 -1.42 -2.93
C ALA A 43 0.61 -2.42 -3.72
N VAL A 44 -0.72 -2.27 -3.65
CA VAL A 44 -1.66 -3.07 -4.44
C VAL A 44 -1.52 -2.81 -5.94
N SER A 45 -1.35 -1.54 -6.33
CA SER A 45 -1.13 -1.18 -7.74
C SER A 45 0.20 -1.73 -8.26
N LEU A 46 1.26 -1.66 -7.45
CA LEU A 46 2.59 -2.16 -7.77
C LEU A 46 2.56 -3.68 -7.97
N ALA A 47 2.00 -4.43 -7.02
CA ALA A 47 1.81 -5.87 -7.13
C ALA A 47 0.87 -6.26 -8.29
N GLY A 48 -0.12 -5.41 -8.60
CA GLY A 48 -1.03 -5.59 -9.72
C GLY A 48 -0.32 -5.72 -11.08
N GLY A 49 0.82 -5.02 -11.25
CA GLY A 49 1.65 -5.13 -12.46
C GLY A 49 2.29 -6.50 -12.67
N LEU A 50 2.38 -7.32 -11.62
CA LEU A 50 3.00 -8.65 -11.68
C LEU A 50 2.04 -9.77 -12.12
N LYS A 51 0.73 -9.54 -12.05
CA LYS A 51 -0.27 -10.61 -12.26
C LYS A 51 -0.15 -11.28 -13.63
N ALA A 52 -0.10 -10.48 -14.69
CA ALA A 52 -0.01 -10.99 -16.06
C ALA A 52 1.32 -11.70 -16.35
N PRO A 53 2.51 -11.11 -16.10
CA PRO A 53 3.77 -11.77 -16.41
C PRO A 53 4.00 -13.04 -15.56
N LEU A 54 3.53 -13.07 -14.31
CA LEU A 54 3.62 -14.27 -13.48
C LEU A 54 2.71 -15.39 -13.98
N ALA A 55 1.48 -15.07 -14.38
CA ALA A 55 0.57 -16.05 -14.95
C ALA A 55 1.10 -16.61 -16.28
N GLU A 56 1.70 -15.77 -17.12
CA GLU A 56 2.34 -16.19 -18.37
C GLU A 56 3.53 -17.10 -18.12
N TYR A 57 4.43 -16.74 -17.21
CA TYR A 57 5.59 -17.57 -16.88
C TYR A 57 5.15 -18.92 -16.29
N GLY A 58 4.24 -18.92 -15.32
CA GLY A 58 3.72 -20.14 -14.70
C GLY A 58 3.01 -21.06 -15.70
N ALA A 59 2.31 -20.52 -16.69
CA ALA A 59 1.67 -21.31 -17.73
C ALA A 59 2.67 -21.99 -18.68
N ASN A 60 3.84 -21.39 -18.92
CA ASN A 60 4.86 -21.93 -19.82
C ASN A 60 5.82 -22.90 -19.10
N GLU A 61 6.29 -22.52 -17.91
CA GLU A 61 7.38 -23.19 -17.21
C GLU A 61 6.89 -24.08 -16.05
N ALA A 62 5.61 -23.95 -15.64
CA ALA A 62 5.05 -24.62 -14.47
C ALA A 62 5.84 -24.38 -13.17
N ASP A 63 6.43 -23.19 -13.04
CA ASP A 63 7.25 -22.77 -11.91
C ASP A 63 7.11 -21.25 -11.68
N TRP A 64 7.68 -20.73 -10.58
CA TRP A 64 7.76 -19.29 -10.33
C TRP A 64 9.09 -18.69 -10.79
N PRO A 65 9.09 -17.50 -11.42
CA PRO A 65 10.33 -16.81 -11.78
C PRO A 65 10.89 -16.02 -10.60
N GLU A 66 12.18 -15.70 -10.64
CA GLU A 66 12.74 -14.63 -9.81
C GLU A 66 12.42 -13.27 -10.47
N LEU A 67 11.96 -12.31 -9.66
CA LEU A 67 11.70 -10.95 -10.10
C LEU A 67 12.97 -10.11 -9.98
N VAL A 68 13.35 -9.47 -11.07
CA VAL A 68 14.49 -8.54 -11.11
C VAL A 68 14.03 -7.14 -11.47
N GLY A 69 14.82 -6.13 -11.10
CA GLY A 69 14.49 -4.74 -11.38
C GLY A 69 14.26 -4.46 -12.87
N PRO A 70 13.52 -3.39 -13.22
CA PRO A 70 13.01 -3.18 -14.58
C PRO A 70 14.10 -2.89 -15.62
N THR A 71 15.31 -2.54 -15.16
CA THR A 71 16.49 -2.28 -16.01
C THR A 71 17.49 -3.44 -16.03
N ALA A 72 17.22 -4.52 -15.31
CA ALA A 72 18.08 -5.70 -15.29
C ALA A 72 17.97 -6.48 -16.60
N THR A 73 19.08 -7.12 -17.01
CA THR A 73 19.04 -8.09 -18.09
C THR A 73 18.59 -9.43 -17.51
N ALA A 74 17.32 -9.78 -17.73
CA ALA A 74 16.75 -11.02 -17.20
C ALA A 74 17.36 -12.27 -17.85
N THR A 75 17.58 -13.29 -17.05
CA THR A 75 17.93 -14.65 -17.50
C THR A 75 16.66 -15.47 -17.81
N ALA A 76 16.82 -16.72 -18.25
CA ALA A 76 15.68 -17.57 -18.63
C ALA A 76 14.69 -17.85 -17.48
N THR A 77 15.14 -17.75 -16.22
CA THR A 77 14.33 -18.02 -15.02
C THR A 77 13.88 -16.74 -14.31
N GLN A 78 14.02 -15.59 -14.97
CA GLN A 78 13.78 -14.28 -14.38
C GLN A 78 12.82 -13.45 -15.22
N ILE A 79 12.04 -12.60 -14.56
CA ILE A 79 11.22 -11.59 -15.23
C ILE A 79 11.56 -10.18 -14.71
N PRO A 80 11.74 -9.20 -15.61
CA PRO A 80 11.94 -7.82 -15.21
C PRO A 80 10.61 -7.22 -14.74
N ALA A 81 10.64 -6.57 -13.57
CA ALA A 81 9.48 -5.97 -12.95
C ALA A 81 9.85 -4.72 -12.14
N THR A 82 8.90 -3.80 -11.99
CA THR A 82 9.02 -2.68 -11.05
C THR A 82 8.71 -3.18 -9.65
N LEU A 83 9.74 -3.32 -8.81
CA LEU A 83 9.61 -3.84 -7.45
C LEU A 83 9.61 -2.76 -6.37
N VAL A 84 9.88 -1.51 -6.74
CA VAL A 84 10.01 -0.40 -5.80
C VAL A 84 9.07 0.71 -6.21
N GLY A 85 8.16 1.08 -5.32
CA GLY A 85 7.34 2.29 -5.37
C GLY A 85 7.82 3.33 -4.36
N GLU A 86 7.02 4.37 -4.16
CA GLU A 86 7.30 5.43 -3.18
C GLU A 86 7.16 4.90 -1.75
N TYR A 87 6.09 4.16 -1.45
CA TYR A 87 5.80 3.70 -0.09
C TYR A 87 6.03 2.20 0.12
N ALA A 88 6.30 1.42 -0.93
CA ALA A 88 6.34 -0.03 -0.84
C ALA A 88 7.38 -0.68 -1.75
N THR A 89 7.91 -1.81 -1.30
CA THR A 89 8.78 -2.70 -2.07
C THR A 89 8.19 -4.09 -2.14
N ILE A 90 8.27 -4.74 -3.30
CA ILE A 90 7.84 -6.13 -3.52
C ILE A 90 9.03 -7.07 -3.36
N SER A 91 8.79 -8.25 -2.78
CA SER A 91 9.77 -9.35 -2.72
C SER A 91 10.26 -9.72 -4.12
N SER A 92 11.55 -10.06 -4.25
CA SER A 92 12.12 -10.56 -5.52
C SER A 92 11.74 -12.01 -5.81
N GLU A 93 11.24 -12.74 -4.82
CA GLU A 93 10.85 -14.14 -4.94
C GLU A 93 9.36 -14.30 -4.60
N ILE A 94 8.75 -15.34 -5.18
CA ILE A 94 7.40 -15.78 -4.86
C ILE A 94 7.55 -16.97 -3.92
N ASP A 95 7.11 -16.80 -2.68
CA ASP A 95 7.23 -17.84 -1.66
C ASP A 95 6.22 -18.97 -1.93
N GLY A 96 6.69 -20.22 -1.87
CA GLY A 96 5.86 -21.41 -2.03
C GLY A 96 6.22 -22.24 -3.26
N THR A 97 5.40 -23.24 -3.55
CA THR A 97 5.61 -24.16 -4.67
C THR A 97 4.45 -24.04 -5.65
N TYR A 98 4.77 -23.76 -6.91
CA TYR A 98 3.78 -23.67 -7.98
C TYR A 98 2.83 -24.88 -7.97
N PRO A 99 1.49 -24.67 -8.08
CA PRO A 99 0.78 -23.44 -8.48
C PRO A 99 0.45 -22.48 -7.34
N ALA A 100 0.83 -22.80 -6.10
CA ALA A 100 0.63 -21.91 -4.96
C ALA A 100 1.81 -20.95 -4.80
N GLY A 101 1.54 -19.69 -4.45
CA GLY A 101 2.57 -18.67 -4.32
C GLY A 101 2.11 -17.51 -3.45
N VAL A 102 3.05 -16.89 -2.75
CA VAL A 102 2.85 -15.66 -1.97
C VAL A 102 3.84 -14.61 -2.41
N ILE A 103 3.33 -13.42 -2.73
CA ILE A 103 4.13 -12.22 -2.96
C ILE A 103 3.96 -11.31 -1.76
N THR A 104 5.09 -10.81 -1.24
CA THR A 104 5.09 -9.91 -0.10
C THR A 104 5.42 -8.49 -0.56
N ALA A 105 4.50 -7.56 -0.28
CA ALA A 105 4.78 -6.13 -0.34
C ALA A 105 5.09 -5.62 1.07
N THR A 106 6.28 -5.05 1.25
CA THR A 106 6.70 -4.40 2.49
C THR A 106 6.57 -2.90 2.32
N MET A 107 5.82 -2.26 3.21
CA MET A 107 5.76 -0.80 3.29
C MET A 107 7.10 -0.28 3.84
N THR A 108 7.72 0.67 3.16
CA THR A 108 9.07 1.19 3.47
C THR A 108 9.09 2.66 3.89
N ASP A 109 7.96 3.35 3.74
CA ASP A 109 7.77 4.71 4.21
C ASP A 109 6.29 4.96 4.54
N GLY A 110 6.00 6.13 5.10
CA GLY A 110 4.66 6.59 5.42
C GLY A 110 4.16 6.02 6.74
N ARG A 111 2.83 5.98 6.88
CA ARG A 111 2.18 5.65 8.15
C ARG A 111 2.02 4.15 8.38
N ALA A 112 2.16 3.35 7.33
CA ALA A 112 2.16 1.90 7.39
C ALA A 112 3.59 1.32 7.34
N ASP A 113 4.62 2.14 7.53
CA ASP A 113 6.02 1.72 7.47
C ASP A 113 6.27 0.42 8.27
N THR A 114 7.11 -0.46 7.71
CA THR A 114 7.44 -1.81 8.18
C THR A 114 6.31 -2.84 8.14
N GLN A 115 5.08 -2.45 7.82
CA GLN A 115 3.96 -3.38 7.72
C GLN A 115 3.99 -4.13 6.38
N ILE A 116 3.40 -5.32 6.39
CA ILE A 116 3.41 -6.26 5.29
C ILE A 116 2.00 -6.41 4.72
N LEU A 117 1.91 -6.41 3.40
CA LEU A 117 0.74 -6.81 2.63
C LEU A 117 1.09 -8.04 1.78
N ASN A 118 0.45 -9.16 2.07
CA ASN A 118 0.65 -10.40 1.32
C ASN A 118 -0.43 -10.58 0.25
N PHE A 119 0.01 -11.06 -0.91
CA PHE A 119 -0.83 -11.50 -2.01
C PHE A 119 -0.61 -12.98 -2.21
N ALA A 120 -1.67 -13.79 -2.20
CA ALA A 120 -1.57 -15.24 -2.35
C ALA A 120 -2.30 -15.72 -3.60
N THR A 121 -1.80 -16.78 -4.22
CA THR A 121 -2.45 -17.52 -5.30
C THR A 121 -2.37 -19.01 -5.03
N THR A 122 -3.32 -19.77 -5.55
CA THR A 122 -3.32 -21.24 -5.55
C THR A 122 -3.47 -21.84 -6.95
N ASP A 123 -3.55 -20.99 -7.98
CA ASP A 123 -3.92 -21.36 -9.34
C ASP A 123 -2.91 -20.87 -10.38
N GLY A 124 -1.63 -20.78 -9.99
CA GLY A 124 -0.55 -20.39 -10.90
C GLY A 124 -0.60 -18.92 -11.28
N GLY A 125 -1.20 -18.08 -10.45
CA GLY A 125 -1.23 -16.63 -10.62
C GLY A 125 -2.38 -16.13 -11.49
N ALA A 126 -3.32 -16.99 -11.88
CA ALA A 126 -4.53 -16.58 -12.59
C ALA A 126 -5.44 -15.73 -11.69
N THR A 127 -5.53 -16.08 -10.40
CA THR A 127 -6.17 -15.27 -9.37
C THR A 127 -5.22 -14.99 -8.22
N TRP A 128 -5.36 -13.79 -7.63
CA TRP A 128 -4.58 -13.35 -6.49
C TRP A 128 -5.52 -12.80 -5.43
N GLU A 129 -5.48 -13.42 -4.25
CA GLU A 129 -6.07 -12.92 -3.02
C GLU A 129 -5.15 -11.84 -2.44
N CYS A 130 -5.71 -10.69 -2.11
CA CYS A 130 -4.98 -9.61 -1.44
C CYS A 130 -5.33 -9.59 0.05
N GLY A 131 -4.38 -9.25 0.92
CA GLY A 131 -4.60 -9.29 2.37
C GLY A 131 -4.51 -10.69 2.95
N ALA A 132 -3.78 -11.59 2.28
CA ALA A 132 -3.63 -12.98 2.67
C ALA A 132 -2.94 -13.15 4.03
N THR A 133 -2.93 -14.38 4.54
CA THR A 133 -2.30 -14.73 5.84
C THR A 133 -0.89 -14.16 5.95
N GLY A 134 -0.57 -13.57 7.09
CA GLY A 134 0.71 -12.90 7.34
C GLY A 134 0.72 -11.40 7.00
N THR A 135 -0.34 -10.87 6.39
CA THR A 135 -0.56 -9.41 6.30
C THR A 135 -0.64 -8.80 7.70
N THR A 136 0.21 -7.82 7.99
CA THR A 136 0.25 -7.13 9.29
C THR A 136 -0.49 -5.80 9.27
N ILE A 137 -0.88 -5.32 8.09
CA ILE A 137 -1.67 -4.09 7.94
C ILE A 137 -3.08 -4.32 8.47
N GLU A 138 -3.55 -3.40 9.33
CA GLU A 138 -4.91 -3.45 9.85
C GLU A 138 -5.95 -3.37 8.73
N SER A 139 -7.01 -4.19 8.83
CA SER A 139 -8.09 -4.27 7.82
C SER A 139 -8.77 -2.93 7.52
N LYS A 140 -8.76 -1.98 8.48
CA LYS A 140 -9.30 -0.63 8.29
C LYS A 140 -8.51 0.20 7.26
N TRP A 141 -7.23 -0.09 7.08
CA TRP A 141 -6.34 0.59 6.12
C TRP A 141 -6.21 -0.17 4.80
N LEU A 142 -6.64 -1.44 4.74
CA LEU A 142 -6.69 -2.18 3.49
C LEU A 142 -7.77 -1.61 2.54
N PRO A 143 -7.50 -1.51 1.23
CA PRO A 143 -8.52 -1.28 0.21
C PRO A 143 -9.59 -2.36 0.24
N GLN A 144 -10.78 -2.09 -0.30
CA GLN A 144 -11.89 -3.06 -0.25
C GLN A 144 -11.56 -4.40 -0.92
N ALA A 145 -10.72 -4.40 -1.95
CA ALA A 145 -10.30 -5.62 -2.65
C ALA A 145 -9.35 -6.52 -1.83
N CYS A 146 -8.87 -6.03 -0.68
CA CYS A 146 -7.89 -6.68 0.18
C CYS A 146 -8.43 -6.96 1.59
N ARG A 147 -9.75 -6.94 1.76
CA ARG A 147 -10.45 -7.14 3.04
C ARG A 147 -11.21 -8.45 3.04
#